data_AF-A0A448MNC3-F1
#
_entry.id   AF-A0A448MNC3-F1
#
_cell.length_a   1.000
_cell.length_b   1.000
_cell.length_c   1.000
_cell.angle_alpha   90.00
_cell.angle_beta   90.00
_cell.angle_gamma   90.00
#
_symmetry.space_group_name_H-M   'P 1'
#
loop_
_entity.id
_entity.type
_entity.pdbx_description
1 polymer ?
#
loop_
_entity_poly.entity_id
_entity_poly.type
_entity_poly.pdbx_seq_one_letter_code
_entity_poly.pdbx_strand_id
1 'polypeptide(L)'
;MNPTSDEYYAMLNAQYQGRIEAMAGYEIALEEEIKAVKTEAEDEDEDIIYAINEYIAYNDEELALHDLAIGSGAFYKLTELRDRAIAYVAKQRLEKRMNDFDPDY
;
A
#
# COMPACT_ATOMS: atom_id res chain seq x y z
N MET A 1 -41.96 -15.10 2.06
CA MET A 1 -41.79 -14.47 3.39
C MET A 1 -40.77 -13.36 3.22
N ASN A 2 -41.13 -12.12 3.55
CA ASN A 2 -40.11 -11.06 3.70
C ASN A 2 -39.37 -11.30 5.01
N PRO A 3 -38.04 -11.14 5.06
CA PRO A 3 -37.31 -11.20 6.32
C PRO A 3 -37.93 -10.20 7.30
N THR A 4 -38.08 -10.60 8.56
CA THR A 4 -38.47 -9.65 9.62
C THR A 4 -37.40 -8.55 9.70
N SER A 5 -37.76 -7.35 10.16
CA SER A 5 -36.81 -6.24 10.29
C SER A 5 -35.50 -6.67 10.95
N ASP A 6 -35.60 -7.57 11.93
CA ASP A 6 -34.51 -8.03 12.76
C ASP A 6 -33.53 -8.94 12.01
N GLU A 7 -34.02 -9.83 11.14
CA GLU A 7 -33.17 -10.65 10.25
C GLU A 7 -32.45 -9.80 9.21
N TYR A 8 -33.14 -8.79 8.67
CA TYR A 8 -32.54 -7.83 7.72
C TYR A 8 -31.41 -7.02 8.37
N TYR A 9 -31.63 -6.48 9.58
CA TYR A 9 -30.60 -5.74 10.31
C TYR A 9 -29.43 -6.64 10.76
N ALA A 10 -29.68 -7.90 11.10
CA ALA A 10 -28.62 -8.86 11.42
C ALA A 10 -27.71 -9.15 10.21
N MET A 11 -28.30 -9.36 9.02
CA MET A 11 -27.53 -9.55 7.78
C MET A 11 -26.70 -8.30 7.42
N LEU A 12 -27.28 -7.11 7.55
CA LEU A 12 -26.58 -5.85 7.28
C LEU A 12 -25.42 -5.63 8.24
N ASN A 13 -25.61 -5.93 9.53
CA ASN A 13 -24.55 -5.82 10.53
C ASN A 13 -23.41 -6.83 10.26
N ALA A 14 -23.73 -8.09 9.92
CA ALA A 14 -22.72 -9.08 9.58
C ALA A 14 -21.91 -8.68 8.33
N GLN A 15 -22.58 -8.16 7.29
CA GLN A 15 -21.90 -7.64 6.10
C GLN A 15 -21.00 -6.44 6.43
N TYR A 16 -21.45 -5.55 7.32
CA TYR A 16 -20.67 -4.40 7.75
C TYR A 16 -19.43 -4.82 8.56
N GLN A 17 -19.57 -5.78 9.49
CA GLN A 17 -18.44 -6.33 10.24
C GLN A 17 -17.44 -7.06 9.33
N GLY A 18 -17.90 -7.88 8.40
CA GLY A 18 -17.01 -8.55 7.44
C GLY A 18 -16.24 -7.57 6.56
N ARG A 19 -16.84 -6.41 6.21
CA ARG A 19 -16.11 -5.33 5.52
C ARG A 19 -15.05 -4.68 6.40
N ILE A 20 -15.34 -4.45 7.69
CA ILE A 20 -14.36 -3.90 8.65
C ILE A 20 -13.19 -4.86 8.82
N GLU A 21 -13.46 -6.16 9.01
CA GLU A 21 -12.43 -7.18 9.18
C GLU A 21 -11.56 -7.32 7.92
N ALA A 22 -12.16 -7.28 6.73
CA ALA A 22 -11.42 -7.31 5.47
C ALA A 22 -10.53 -6.06 5.29
N MET A 23 -11.02 -4.87 5.66
CA MET A 23 -10.21 -3.65 5.64
C MET A 23 -9.06 -3.72 6.66
N ALA A 24 -9.34 -4.17 7.88
CA ALA A 24 -8.31 -4.33 8.91
C ALA A 24 -7.24 -5.35 8.50
N GLY A 25 -7.66 -6.47 7.90
CA GLY A 25 -6.75 -7.48 7.35
C GLY A 25 -5.88 -6.93 6.23
N TYR A 26 -6.46 -6.12 5.33
CA TYR A 26 -5.72 -5.44 4.28
C TYR A 26 -4.70 -4.43 4.83
N GLU A 27 -5.09 -3.62 5.81
CA GLU A 27 -4.19 -2.65 6.46
C GLU A 27 -3.00 -3.34 7.13
N ILE A 28 -3.23 -4.43 7.87
CA ILE A 28 -2.16 -5.23 8.49
C ILE A 28 -1.23 -5.80 7.42
N ALA A 29 -1.78 -6.41 6.37
CA ALA A 29 -0.97 -6.98 5.29
C ALA A 29 -0.14 -5.91 4.55
N LEU A 30 -0.70 -4.70 4.39
CA LEU A 30 0.03 -3.58 3.79
C LEU A 30 1.16 -3.09 4.70
N GLU A 31 0.95 -2.99 6.02
CA GLU A 31 2.01 -2.62 6.95
C GLU A 31 3.18 -3.62 6.95
N GLU A 32 2.87 -4.92 6.91
CA GLU A 32 3.89 -5.98 6.80
C GLU A 32 4.65 -5.86 5.48
N GLU A 33 3.93 -5.57 4.40
CA GLU A 33 4.52 -5.40 3.09
C GLU A 33 5.44 -4.17 3.00
N ILE A 34 5.04 -3.05 3.60
CA ILE A 34 5.86 -1.85 3.70
C ILE A 34 7.18 -2.18 4.40
N LYS A 35 7.14 -2.97 5.49
CA LYS A 35 8.35 -3.41 6.20
C LYS A 35 9.21 -4.29 5.31
N ALA A 36 8.61 -5.24 4.58
CA ALA A 36 9.35 -6.14 3.69
C ALA A 36 10.07 -5.37 2.57
N VAL A 37 9.35 -4.50 1.84
CA VAL A 37 9.94 -3.65 0.79
C VAL A 37 11.05 -2.75 1.35
N LYS A 38 10.85 -2.20 2.56
CA LYS A 38 11.88 -1.39 3.22
C LYS A 38 13.14 -2.21 3.51
N THR A 39 12.99 -3.41 4.09
CA THR A 39 14.12 -4.29 4.38
C THR A 39 14.85 -4.70 3.10
N GLU A 40 14.13 -5.10 2.05
CA GLU A 40 14.73 -5.45 0.76
C GLU A 40 15.50 -4.26 0.14
N ALA A 41 14.97 -3.04 0.27
CA ALA A 41 15.66 -1.83 -0.17
C ALA A 41 16.89 -1.47 0.70
N GLU A 42 16.91 -1.86 1.97
CA GLU A 42 18.06 -1.72 2.88
C GLU A 42 19.13 -2.79 2.59
N ASP A 43 18.71 -3.96 2.11
CA ASP A 43 19.58 -5.06 1.65
C ASP A 43 20.07 -4.88 0.19
N GLU A 44 19.84 -3.69 -0.38
CA GLU A 44 20.27 -3.29 -1.74
C GLU A 44 19.67 -4.14 -2.88
N ASP A 45 18.45 -4.66 -2.71
CA ASP A 45 17.73 -5.34 -3.80
C ASP A 45 17.51 -4.38 -4.99
N GLU A 46 18.13 -4.71 -6.12
CA GLU A 46 18.15 -3.85 -7.31
C GLU A 46 16.75 -3.62 -7.90
N ASP A 47 15.89 -4.64 -7.89
CA ASP A 47 14.54 -4.55 -8.46
C ASP A 47 13.66 -3.65 -7.58
N ILE A 48 13.81 -3.74 -6.26
CA ILE A 48 13.08 -2.89 -5.32
C ILE A 48 13.57 -1.44 -5.39
N ILE A 49 14.89 -1.22 -5.43
CA ILE A 49 15.46 0.13 -5.60
C ILE A 49 14.99 0.72 -6.94
N TYR A 50 14.98 -0.06 -8.01
CA TYR A 50 14.46 0.35 -9.29
C TYR A 50 13.00 0.79 -9.20
N ALA A 51 12.12 -0.04 -8.63
CA ALA A 51 10.70 0.26 -8.48
C ALA A 51 10.43 1.53 -7.65
N ILE A 52 11.19 1.74 -6.56
CA ILE A 52 11.12 2.96 -5.74
C ILE A 52 11.49 4.19 -6.56
N ASN A 53 12.61 4.14 -7.29
CA ASN A 53 13.09 5.25 -8.11
C ASN A 53 12.17 5.52 -9.30
N GLU A 54 11.61 4.45 -9.88
CA GLU A 54 10.65 4.52 -10.97
C GLU A 54 9.39 5.30 -10.56
N TYR A 55 8.84 5.02 -9.37
CA TYR A 55 7.71 5.79 -8.83
C TYR A 55 8.02 7.28 -8.70
N ILE A 56 9.20 7.63 -8.17
CA ILE A 56 9.60 9.04 -8.03
C ILE A 56 9.76 9.70 -9.40
N ALA A 57 10.41 9.02 -10.35
CA ALA A 57 10.73 9.57 -11.66
C ALA A 57 9.50 9.77 -12.56
N TYR A 58 8.48 8.91 -12.44
CA TYR A 58 7.27 8.99 -13.27
C TYR A 58 6.08 9.66 -12.59
N ASN A 59 6.24 10.10 -11.34
CA ASN A 59 5.26 10.95 -10.66
C ASN A 59 5.75 12.40 -10.67
N ASP A 60 5.17 13.23 -11.54
CA ASP A 60 5.57 14.64 -11.74
C ASP A 60 5.61 15.44 -10.42
N GLU A 61 4.68 15.19 -9.50
CA GLU A 61 4.63 15.89 -8.21
C GLU A 61 5.78 15.43 -7.30
N GLU A 62 6.03 14.13 -7.22
CA GLU A 62 7.12 13.58 -6.40
C GLU A 62 8.49 13.94 -6.97
N LEU A 63 8.64 13.95 -8.30
CA LEU A 63 9.86 14.40 -8.99
C LEU A 63 10.13 15.89 -8.71
N ALA A 64 9.11 16.74 -8.81
CA ALA A 64 9.24 18.16 -8.50
C ALA A 64 9.64 18.39 -7.03
N LEU A 65 9.06 17.62 -6.10
CA LEU A 65 9.42 17.67 -4.68
C LEU A 65 10.84 17.16 -4.42
N HIS A 66 11.26 16.10 -5.11
CA HIS A 66 12.61 15.57 -5.05
C HIS A 66 13.64 16.61 -5.48
N ASP A 67 13.45 17.23 -6.64
CA ASP A 67 14.36 18.23 -7.18
C ASP A 67 14.40 19.49 -6.32
N LEU A 68 13.24 19.91 -5.80
CA LEU A 68 13.15 21.03 -4.85
C LEU A 68 13.89 20.70 -3.55
N ALA A 69 13.75 19.49 -3.00
CA ALA A 69 14.42 19.08 -1.78
C ALA A 69 15.94 19.10 -1.93
N ILE A 70 16.47 18.65 -3.08
CA ILE A 70 17.89 18.76 -3.42
C ILE A 70 18.32 20.22 -3.55
N GLY A 71 17.61 21.01 -4.36
CA GLY A 71 17.98 22.41 -4.64
C GLY A 71 17.91 23.33 -3.42
N SER A 72 17.04 23.02 -2.45
CA SER A 72 16.86 23.78 -1.21
C SER A 72 17.67 23.24 -0.03
N GLY A 73 18.34 22.08 -0.17
CA GLY A 73 19.02 21.39 0.93
C GLY A 73 18.08 20.80 1.98
N ALA A 74 16.79 20.68 1.68
CA ALA A 74 15.77 20.10 2.56
C ALA A 74 15.81 18.56 2.54
N PHE A 75 16.98 17.95 2.80
CA PHE A 75 17.19 16.51 2.62
C PHE A 75 16.28 15.61 3.46
N TYR A 76 15.74 16.08 4.58
CA TYR A 76 14.73 15.33 5.35
C TYR A 76 13.47 15.01 4.52
N LYS A 77 13.14 15.86 3.53
CA LYS A 77 12.05 15.61 2.58
C LYS A 77 12.34 14.45 1.63
N LEU A 78 13.60 14.14 1.36
CA LEU A 78 13.97 12.97 0.56
C LEU A 78 13.65 11.67 1.32
N THR A 79 13.78 11.66 2.64
CA THR A 79 13.34 10.52 3.46
C THR A 79 11.83 10.34 3.38
N GLU A 80 11.06 11.44 3.54
CA GLU A 80 9.59 11.39 3.40
C GLU A 80 9.14 10.93 2.01
N LEU A 81 9.84 11.37 0.95
CA LEU A 81 9.63 10.93 -0.43
C LEU A 81 9.88 9.43 -0.58
N ARG A 82 11.00 8.94 -0.04
CA ARG A 82 11.35 7.51 -0.07
C ARG A 82 10.31 6.66 0.67
N ASP A 83 9.85 7.10 1.84
CA ASP A 83 8.82 6.38 2.60
C ASP A 83 7.50 6.28 1.83
N ARG A 84 7.09 7.35 1.12
CA ARG A 84 5.90 7.31 0.23
C ARG A 84 6.09 6.35 -0.94
N ALA A 85 7.27 6.37 -1.56
CA ALA A 85 7.59 5.46 -2.66
C ALA A 85 7.58 3.98 -2.22
N ILE A 86 8.15 3.67 -1.05
CA ILE A 86 8.08 2.33 -0.45
C ILE A 86 6.62 1.92 -0.22
N ALA A 87 5.79 2.80 0.33
CA ALA A 87 4.38 2.51 0.56
C ALA A 87 3.61 2.24 -0.75
N TYR A 88 3.96 2.97 -1.81
CA TYR A 88 3.39 2.74 -3.15
C TYR A 88 3.78 1.38 -3.71
N VAL A 89 5.08 1.03 -3.69
CA VAL A 89 5.58 -0.26 -4.18
C VAL A 89 4.98 -1.42 -3.39
N ALA A 90 4.91 -1.30 -2.07
CA ALA A 90 4.26 -2.26 -1.20
C ALA A 90 2.79 -2.48 -1.58
N LYS A 91 2.04 -1.40 -1.77
CA LYS A 91 0.64 -1.47 -2.21
C LYS A 91 0.50 -2.20 -3.55
N GLN A 92 1.32 -1.87 -4.55
CA GLN A 92 1.30 -2.56 -5.85
C GLN A 92 1.59 -4.05 -5.72
N ARG A 93 2.58 -4.42 -4.89
CA ARG A 93 2.96 -5.82 -4.66
C ARG A 93 1.85 -6.61 -3.97
N LEU A 94 1.21 -6.01 -2.97
CA LEU A 94 0.08 -6.61 -2.25
C LEU A 94 -1.13 -6.78 -3.17
N GLU A 95 -1.52 -5.73 -3.90
CA GLU A 95 -2.63 -5.78 -4.86
C GLU A 95 -2.40 -6.85 -5.94
N LYS A 96 -1.18 -6.96 -6.46
CA LYS A 96 -0.82 -8.01 -7.40
C LYS A 96 -1.01 -9.41 -6.80
N ARG A 97 -0.51 -9.67 -5.59
CA ARG A 97 -0.74 -10.95 -4.91
C ARG A 97 -2.21 -11.26 -4.65
N MET A 98 -3.00 -10.25 -4.30
CA MET A 98 -4.43 -10.42 -4.08
C MET A 98 -5.19 -10.73 -5.39
N ASN A 99 -4.75 -10.14 -6.51
CA ASN A 99 -5.33 -10.40 -7.83
C ASN A 99 -4.86 -11.74 -8.42
N ASP A 100 -3.63 -12.15 -8.13
CA ASP A 100 -3.05 -13.45 -8.53
C ASP A 100 -3.55 -14.60 -7.63
N PHE A 101 -4.21 -14.30 -6.51
CA PHE A 101 -4.83 -15.29 -5.63
C PHE A 101 -6.08 -15.86 -6.31
N ASP A 102 -5.93 -17.00 -6.97
CA ASP A 102 -7.03 -17.84 -7.44
C ASP A 102 -7.44 -18.81 -6.32
N PRO A 103 -8.61 -18.63 -5.67
CA PRO A 103 -9.06 -19.50 -4.60
C PRO A 103 -9.52 -20.89 -5.09
N ASP A 104 -9.55 -21.14 -6.40
CA ASP A 104 -10.04 -22.39 -7.01
C ASP A 104 -8.93 -23.43 -7.34
N TYR A 105 -7.70 -23.27 -6.83
CA TYR A 105 -6.59 -24.24 -6.97
C TYR A 105 -6.16 -24.91 -5.65
#